data_AF-A0A968PZ48-F1
#
_entry.id   AF-A0A968PZ48-F1
#
_cell.length_a   1.000
_cell.length_b   1.000
_cell.length_c   1.000
_cell.angle_alpha   90.00
_cell.angle_beta   90.00
_cell.angle_gamma   90.00
#
_symmetry.space_group_name_H-M   'P 1'
#
loop_
_entity.id
_entity.type
_entity.pdbx_description
1 polymer ?
#
loop_
_entity_poly.entity_id
_entity_poly.type
_entity_poly.pdbx_seq_one_letter_code
_entity_poly.pdbx_strand_id
1 'polypeptide(L)'
;MVFDPNDRWGKGLENLFSNGVGLSATAVVPVQMFGHTATHTLSIDYSSQTGTDLSDSQILLPDPPTPLSQKSGFYSIAYQYNQFFYENPQNPNDRWGMFFRATLADGNPNIISYSILAGLAGSAPWRPQDSFGLGYFYYGFSGALKETFRPILTIGDEQGVEMYYKAALTPWLNLTTDFQIISPAIKSADTAYILGFRLGVVFELVARWCQKITSRLSKEYLMSLKLSYAFTIFFVTLGPIKTIPGFVAITADLDRATSKRLAIRGTLVATAIVFATALIFSGTLRSWEVSLPAMQLAGGLLLFSGACASLNKGFTLPPEQATDAPEPPELSARELNNIVKRRALSPLAVPTIVTPVGIAAILVFLEIANADLFATLGIYGLLILMMVLNLVGMWFAQPIVRFVGFPNFQVIGWIFSVLQAG
;
A
#
# COMPACT_ATOMS: atom_id res chain seq x y z
N MET A 1 -3.84 10.90 25.81
CA MET A 1 -4.29 9.86 24.85
C MET A 1 -4.16 8.50 25.53
N VAL A 2 -5.16 7.64 25.36
CA VAL A 2 -5.10 6.24 25.77
C VAL A 2 -4.97 5.40 24.49
N PHE A 3 -4.05 4.45 24.45
CA PHE A 3 -3.79 3.64 23.26
C PHE A 3 -3.46 2.19 23.64
N ASP A 4 -3.65 1.27 22.68
CA ASP A 4 -3.26 -0.12 22.83
C ASP A 4 -1.75 -0.25 22.58
N PRO A 5 -0.96 -0.81 23.51
CA PRO A 5 0.49 -0.88 23.37
C PRO A 5 0.96 -1.91 22.33
N ASN A 6 0.08 -2.79 21.82
CA ASN A 6 0.46 -3.76 20.80
C ASN A 6 0.53 -3.14 19.40
N ASP A 7 1.55 -3.50 18.63
CA ASP A 7 1.57 -3.21 17.19
C ASP A 7 0.41 -3.93 16.50
N ARG A 8 -0.38 -3.17 15.75
CA ARG A 8 -1.56 -3.63 15.01
C ARG A 8 -1.31 -3.75 13.52
N TRP A 9 -0.08 -3.57 13.05
CA TRP A 9 0.26 -3.78 11.64
C TRP A 9 -0.10 -5.22 11.20
N GLY A 10 -1.07 -5.35 10.30
CA GLY A 10 -1.55 -6.64 9.78
C GLY A 10 -2.50 -7.41 10.70
N LYS A 11 -2.95 -6.85 11.83
CA LYS A 11 -3.90 -7.48 12.77
C LYS A 11 -5.21 -6.69 12.84
N GLY A 12 -6.33 -7.40 13.04
CA GLY A 12 -7.66 -6.78 13.21
C GLY A 12 -7.86 -6.14 14.59
N LEU A 13 -9.09 -5.69 14.87
CA LEU A 13 -9.52 -5.08 16.14
C LEU A 13 -9.79 -6.10 17.26
N GLU A 14 -9.31 -7.32 17.12
CA GLU A 14 -9.53 -8.37 18.13
C GLU A 14 -8.55 -8.23 19.29
N ASN A 15 -9.02 -8.55 20.51
CA ASN A 15 -8.24 -8.52 21.75
C ASN A 15 -7.57 -7.16 22.01
N LEU A 16 -8.32 -6.06 21.83
CA LEU A 16 -7.83 -4.72 22.17
C LEU A 16 -7.51 -4.64 23.67
N PHE A 17 -6.38 -4.03 24.00
CA PHE A 17 -5.88 -3.83 25.36
C PHE A 17 -5.61 -5.11 26.16
N SER A 18 -5.59 -6.29 25.53
CA SER A 18 -5.38 -7.56 26.22
C SER A 18 -4.02 -7.66 26.92
N ASN A 19 -3.01 -6.97 26.38
CA ASN A 19 -1.64 -6.98 26.88
C ASN A 19 -1.27 -5.67 27.60
N GLY A 20 -2.27 -4.91 28.06
CA GLY A 20 -2.08 -3.67 28.81
C GLY A 20 -2.62 -2.43 28.10
N VAL A 21 -2.35 -1.28 28.72
CA VAL A 21 -2.84 0.03 28.31
C VAL A 21 -1.67 1.01 28.25
N GLY A 22 -1.56 1.70 27.12
CA GLY A 22 -0.66 2.84 26.92
C GLY A 22 -1.35 4.15 27.25
N LEU A 23 -0.65 5.03 27.96
CA LEU A 23 -1.03 6.40 28.26
C LEU A 23 0.05 7.32 27.71
N SER A 24 -0.36 8.33 26.94
CA SER A 24 0.52 9.39 26.45
C SER A 24 -0.06 10.74 26.80
N ALA A 25 0.71 11.58 27.48
CA ALA A 25 0.39 12.96 27.80
C ALA A 25 1.44 13.87 27.18
N THR A 26 1.02 14.80 26.32
CA THR A 26 1.93 15.75 25.68
C THR A 26 1.45 17.17 25.90
N ALA A 27 2.33 18.04 26.39
CA ALA A 27 2.11 19.47 26.54
C ALA A 27 3.02 20.21 25.55
N VAL A 28 2.41 21.09 24.73
CA VAL A 28 3.12 21.92 23.76
C VAL A 28 2.95 23.38 24.15
N VAL A 29 4.07 24.08 24.38
CA VAL A 29 4.10 25.49 24.76
C VAL A 29 4.81 26.27 23.66
N PRO A 30 4.08 26.97 22.78
CA PRO A 30 4.67 27.89 21.83
C PRO A 30 5.13 29.16 22.56
N VAL A 31 6.33 29.63 22.25
CA VAL A 31 6.90 30.87 22.79
C VAL A 31 7.56 31.66 21.67
N GLN A 32 7.76 32.96 21.87
CA GLN A 32 8.59 33.77 21.00
C GLN A 32 9.91 34.04 21.71
N MET A 33 11.01 33.69 21.04
CA MET A 33 12.38 33.94 21.52
C MET A 33 13.16 34.59 20.39
N PHE A 34 13.85 35.68 20.69
CA PHE A 34 14.63 36.45 19.71
C PHE A 34 13.82 36.94 18.49
N GLY A 35 12.52 37.19 18.66
CA GLY A 35 11.64 37.60 17.56
C GLY A 35 11.21 36.46 16.63
N HIS A 36 11.57 35.22 16.94
CA HIS A 36 11.25 34.04 16.14
C HIS A 36 10.40 33.03 16.92
N THR A 37 9.68 32.20 16.17
CA THR A 37 8.85 31.14 16.72
C THR A 37 9.72 30.06 17.37
N ALA A 38 9.41 29.72 18.63
CA ALA A 38 9.99 28.60 19.35
C ALA A 38 8.90 27.74 19.99
N THR A 39 9.21 26.48 20.25
CA THR A 39 8.24 25.54 20.80
C THR A 39 8.91 24.59 21.77
N HIS A 40 8.38 24.53 22.98
CA HIS A 40 8.72 23.55 23.99
C HIS A 40 7.66 22.44 23.97
N THR A 41 8.08 21.19 23.96
CA THR A 41 7.18 20.03 24.01
C THR A 41 7.65 19.10 25.10
N LEU A 42 6.78 18.77 26.04
CA LEU A 42 7.00 17.75 27.05
C LEU A 42 6.04 16.60 26.78
N SER A 43 6.57 15.40 26.56
CA SER A 43 5.82 14.17 26.37
C SER A 43 6.13 13.19 27.49
N ILE A 44 5.11 12.59 28.06
CA ILE A 44 5.21 11.56 29.08
C ILE A 44 4.38 10.38 28.58
N ASP A 45 5.03 9.24 28.41
CA ASP A 45 4.43 8.00 27.96
C ASP A 45 4.60 6.94 29.05
N TYR A 46 3.54 6.17 29.28
CA TYR A 46 3.50 5.05 30.22
C TYR A 46 2.76 3.89 29.57
N SER A 47 3.23 2.67 29.75
CA SER A 47 2.54 1.47 29.31
C SER A 47 2.49 0.47 30.45
N SER A 48 1.33 -0.14 30.70
CA SER A 48 1.20 -1.25 31.64
C SER A 48 1.56 -2.62 31.05
N GLN A 49 2.02 -2.66 29.79
CA GLN A 49 2.43 -3.89 29.14
C GLN A 49 3.62 -4.54 29.85
N THR A 50 3.66 -5.87 29.79
CA THR A 50 4.78 -6.68 30.25
C THR A 50 5.80 -6.87 29.13
N GLY A 51 7.06 -6.53 29.40
CA GLY A 51 8.18 -6.78 28.50
C GLY A 51 9.18 -7.77 29.12
N THR A 52 10.11 -8.24 28.31
CA THR A 52 11.19 -9.12 28.78
C THR A 52 12.14 -8.35 29.71
N ASP A 53 12.47 -8.93 30.85
CA ASP A 53 13.44 -8.36 31.79
C ASP A 53 14.85 -8.50 31.23
N LEU A 54 15.44 -7.38 30.82
CA LEU A 54 16.77 -7.34 30.19
C LEU A 54 17.91 -7.80 31.12
N SER A 55 17.64 -7.99 32.41
CA SER A 55 18.61 -8.50 33.39
C SER A 55 18.65 -10.03 33.46
N ASP A 56 17.74 -10.72 32.75
CA ASP A 56 17.70 -12.18 32.71
C ASP A 56 18.78 -12.71 31.77
N SER A 57 19.82 -13.34 32.35
CA SER A 57 20.92 -13.95 31.60
C SER A 57 20.48 -15.05 30.62
N GLN A 58 19.29 -15.63 30.79
CA GLN A 58 18.74 -16.63 29.87
C GLN A 58 18.42 -16.06 28.48
N ILE A 59 18.35 -14.73 28.32
CA ILE A 59 18.18 -14.07 27.02
C ILE A 59 19.30 -14.42 26.04
N LEU A 60 20.49 -14.80 26.54
CA LEU A 60 21.62 -15.19 25.72
C LEU A 60 21.49 -16.62 25.14
N LEU A 61 20.55 -17.42 25.65
CA LEU A 61 20.37 -18.81 25.25
C LEU A 61 19.38 -18.89 24.07
N PRO A 62 19.71 -19.62 22.99
CA PRO A 62 18.78 -19.85 21.88
C PRO A 62 17.48 -20.53 22.34
N ASP A 63 17.61 -21.51 23.26
CA ASP A 63 16.50 -22.25 23.87
C ASP A 63 16.65 -22.20 25.40
N PRO A 64 16.07 -21.19 26.07
CA PRO A 64 16.17 -21.05 27.52
C PRO A 64 15.40 -22.19 28.24
N PRO A 65 15.96 -22.78 29.30
CA PRO A 65 15.34 -23.92 30.01
C PRO A 65 14.09 -23.52 30.79
N THR A 66 13.91 -22.24 31.09
CA THR A 66 12.71 -21.69 31.72
C THR A 66 12.22 -20.45 30.95
N PRO A 67 10.93 -20.10 31.05
CA PRO A 67 10.43 -18.87 30.46
C PRO A 67 11.20 -17.65 30.97
N LEU A 68 11.52 -16.72 30.06
CA LEU A 68 12.25 -15.50 30.38
C LEU A 68 11.48 -14.66 31.40
N SER A 69 12.21 -14.12 32.38
CA SER A 69 11.67 -13.15 33.34
C SER A 69 11.00 -11.99 32.61
N GLN A 70 9.86 -11.55 33.14
CA GLN A 70 9.07 -10.45 32.59
C GLN A 70 9.01 -9.32 33.60
N LYS A 71 9.06 -8.09 33.10
CA LYS A 71 8.89 -6.87 33.87
C LYS A 71 7.69 -6.08 33.37
N SER A 72 6.81 -5.74 34.28
CA SER A 72 5.58 -5.01 34.00
C SER A 72 5.78 -3.52 34.17
N GLY A 73 5.20 -2.74 33.27
CA GLY A 73 5.19 -1.29 33.39
C GLY A 73 6.47 -0.67 32.89
N PHE A 74 6.37 0.19 31.88
CA PHE A 74 7.48 1.01 31.42
C PHE A 74 7.03 2.42 31.09
N TYR A 75 7.94 3.38 31.23
CA TYR A 75 7.67 4.77 30.95
C TYR A 75 8.81 5.44 30.20
N SER A 76 8.48 6.51 29.49
CA SER A 76 9.44 7.43 28.92
C SER A 76 8.98 8.88 29.06
N ILE A 77 9.94 9.77 29.28
CA ILE A 77 9.73 11.21 29.35
C ILE A 77 10.61 11.84 28.28
N ALA A 78 10.02 12.57 27.35
CA ALA A 78 10.73 13.31 26.32
C ALA A 78 10.50 14.81 26.47
N TYR A 79 11.57 15.57 26.40
CA TYR A 79 11.53 17.02 26.26
C TYR A 79 12.13 17.40 24.90
N GLN A 80 11.37 18.16 24.12
CA GLN A 80 11.77 18.67 22.81
C GLN A 80 11.68 20.20 22.78
N TYR A 81 12.69 20.80 22.18
CA TYR A 81 12.79 22.23 21.94
C TYR A 81 13.08 22.46 20.46
N ASN A 82 12.21 23.21 19.79
CA ASN A 82 12.42 23.67 18.42
C ASN A 82 12.52 25.20 18.43
N GLN A 83 13.46 25.77 17.70
CA GLN A 83 13.67 27.22 17.61
C GLN A 83 14.00 27.60 16.19
N PHE A 84 13.25 28.54 15.62
CA PHE A 84 13.63 29.18 14.36
C PHE A 84 14.55 30.38 14.60
N PHE A 85 15.46 30.65 13.68
CA PHE A 85 16.34 31.82 13.69
C PHE A 85 16.19 32.68 12.44
N TYR A 86 15.51 32.15 11.43
CA TYR A 86 15.13 32.84 10.22
C TYR A 86 13.80 32.29 9.76
N GLU A 87 12.87 33.19 9.48
CA GLU A 87 11.52 32.87 8.99
C GLU A 87 11.19 33.90 7.91
N ASN A 88 11.02 33.45 6.66
CA ASN A 88 10.61 34.33 5.59
C ASN A 88 9.08 34.58 5.65
N PRO A 89 8.62 35.83 5.87
CA PRO A 89 7.18 36.12 5.98
C PRO A 89 6.40 35.86 4.69
N GLN A 90 7.09 35.87 3.55
CA GLN A 90 6.49 35.71 2.22
C GLN A 90 6.49 34.24 1.77
N ASN A 91 7.38 33.41 2.33
CA ASN A 91 7.48 31.99 2.02
C ASN A 91 7.66 31.17 3.31
N PRO A 92 6.59 30.58 3.86
CA PRO A 92 6.64 29.78 5.09
C PRO A 92 7.57 28.56 5.05
N ASN A 93 7.95 28.10 3.86
CA ASN A 93 8.88 26.98 3.68
C ASN A 93 10.36 27.41 3.75
N ASP A 94 10.62 28.71 3.63
CA ASP A 94 11.95 29.29 3.68
C ASP A 94 12.25 29.75 5.11
N ARG A 95 12.78 28.81 5.89
CA ARG A 95 13.01 28.98 7.33
C ARG A 95 14.21 28.16 7.76
N TRP A 96 14.93 28.67 8.76
CA TRP A 96 16.07 27.98 9.38
C TRP A 96 15.82 27.84 10.86
N GLY A 97 16.12 26.67 11.41
CA GLY A 97 15.95 26.42 12.82
C GLY A 97 16.82 25.30 13.34
N MET A 98 16.81 25.20 14.67
CA MET A 98 17.34 24.06 15.39
C MET A 98 16.21 23.23 15.99
N PHE A 99 16.51 21.97 16.23
CA PHE A 99 15.75 21.12 17.11
C PHE A 99 16.69 20.48 18.13
N PHE A 100 16.14 20.21 19.31
CA PHE A 100 16.76 19.43 20.37
C PHE A 100 15.68 18.55 20.98
N ARG A 101 15.99 17.29 21.26
CA ARG A 101 15.12 16.36 21.95
C ARG A 101 15.95 15.48 22.87
N ALA A 102 15.60 15.46 24.14
CA ALA A 102 16.12 14.50 25.11
C ALA A 102 14.97 13.59 25.54
N THR A 103 15.22 12.29 25.57
CA THR A 103 14.28 11.27 26.06
C THR A 103 14.95 10.47 27.16
N LEU A 104 14.25 10.25 28.26
CA LEU A 104 14.62 9.34 29.33
C LEU A 104 13.59 8.21 29.37
N ALA A 105 14.03 6.99 29.66
CA ALA A 105 13.17 5.84 29.86
C ALA A 105 13.67 5.03 31.06
N ASP A 106 12.82 4.13 31.54
CA ASP A 106 13.11 3.25 32.68
C ASP A 106 14.31 2.30 32.50
N GLY A 107 14.74 2.04 31.25
CA GLY A 107 15.89 1.21 30.89
C GLY A 107 15.69 -0.30 31.08
N ASN A 108 14.56 -0.75 31.60
CA ASN A 108 14.19 -2.16 31.67
C ASN A 108 12.69 -2.26 31.94
N PRO A 109 11.86 -2.77 31.02
CA PRO A 109 12.21 -3.55 29.81
C PRO A 109 12.72 -2.76 28.59
N ASN A 110 12.83 -1.42 28.65
CA ASN A 110 13.32 -0.66 27.51
C ASN A 110 14.82 -0.84 27.24
N ILE A 111 15.17 -1.15 25.98
CA ILE A 111 16.56 -1.34 25.52
C ILE A 111 17.36 -0.04 25.57
N ILE A 112 16.70 1.11 25.32
CA ILE A 112 17.29 2.45 25.38
C ILE A 112 16.86 3.09 26.69
N SER A 113 17.82 3.54 27.50
CA SER A 113 17.56 4.23 28.76
C SER A 113 17.50 5.75 28.60
N TYR A 114 18.24 6.31 27.65
CA TYR A 114 18.11 7.71 27.27
C TYR A 114 18.52 7.94 25.81
N SER A 115 18.03 9.02 25.21
CA SER A 115 18.43 9.46 23.89
C SER A 115 18.54 10.97 23.82
N ILE A 116 19.52 11.48 23.08
CA ILE A 116 19.64 12.89 22.73
C ILE A 116 19.65 13.01 21.21
N LEU A 117 18.82 13.88 20.67
CA LEU A 117 18.83 14.26 19.27
C LEU A 117 18.93 15.78 19.19
N ALA A 118 19.82 16.30 18.36
CA ALA A 118 19.94 17.73 18.15
C ALA A 118 20.32 17.99 16.70
N GLY A 119 19.87 19.09 16.12
CA GLY A 119 20.24 19.38 14.75
C GLY A 119 19.83 20.76 14.28
N LEU A 120 20.35 21.11 13.12
CA LEU A 120 20.04 22.31 12.37
C LEU A 120 19.42 21.90 11.04
N ALA A 121 18.36 22.59 10.63
CA ALA A 121 17.74 22.35 9.34
C ALA A 121 17.16 23.65 8.77
N GLY A 122 17.11 23.73 7.45
CA GLY A 122 16.50 24.86 6.77
C GLY A 122 16.44 24.72 5.26
N SER A 123 15.93 25.76 4.62
CA SER A 123 15.89 25.93 3.17
C SER A 123 17.28 26.26 2.60
N ALA A 124 17.61 25.75 1.41
CA ALA A 124 18.87 26.09 0.76
C ALA A 124 18.88 27.57 0.29
N PRO A 125 19.92 28.39 0.60
CA PRO A 125 19.94 29.82 0.27
C PRO A 125 19.77 30.12 -1.22
N TRP A 126 20.35 29.28 -2.08
CA TRP A 126 20.31 29.42 -3.54
C TRP A 126 19.06 28.80 -4.18
N ARG A 127 18.33 27.97 -3.43
CA ARG A 127 17.13 27.30 -3.90
C ARG A 127 16.17 27.09 -2.72
N PRO A 128 15.33 28.10 -2.39
CA PRO A 128 14.47 28.06 -1.20
C PRO A 128 13.43 26.93 -1.15
N GLN A 129 13.31 26.16 -2.23
CA GLN A 129 12.44 24.99 -2.37
C GLN A 129 13.18 23.66 -2.09
N ASP A 130 14.51 23.72 -2.01
CA ASP A 130 15.34 22.63 -1.51
C ASP A 130 15.55 22.83 0.00
N SER A 131 15.77 21.75 0.74
CA SER A 131 16.03 21.80 2.17
C SER A 131 17.24 20.95 2.54
N PHE A 132 17.99 21.38 3.53
CA PHE A 132 19.12 20.64 4.05
C PHE A 132 19.04 20.54 5.57
N GLY A 133 19.77 19.60 6.14
CA GLY A 133 19.93 19.52 7.59
C GLY A 133 21.14 18.71 8.01
N LEU A 134 21.53 18.96 9.25
CA LEU A 134 22.58 18.28 9.99
C LEU A 134 22.00 17.90 11.35
N GLY A 135 21.91 16.61 11.63
CA GLY A 135 21.47 16.06 12.90
C GLY A 135 22.61 15.30 13.58
N TYR A 136 22.64 15.36 14.90
CA TYR A 136 23.42 14.51 15.77
C TYR A 136 22.46 13.73 16.66
N PHE A 137 22.75 12.45 16.85
CA PHE A 137 22.00 11.59 17.76
C PHE A 137 22.97 10.84 18.69
N TYR A 138 22.49 10.55 19.88
CA TYR A 138 23.15 9.74 20.89
C TYR A 138 22.11 8.85 21.57
N TYR A 139 22.36 7.54 21.60
CA TYR A 139 21.52 6.54 22.24
C TYR A 139 22.29 5.87 23.37
N GLY A 140 21.78 6.08 24.59
CA GLY A 140 22.22 5.43 25.81
C GLY A 140 21.54 4.09 26.01
N PHE A 141 22.20 2.99 25.66
CA PHE A 141 21.66 1.65 25.88
C PHE A 141 21.58 1.35 27.38
N SER A 142 20.58 0.56 27.77
CA SER A 142 20.31 0.30 29.18
C SER A 142 21.41 -0.51 29.88
N GLY A 143 21.63 -0.22 31.16
CA GLY A 143 22.62 -0.93 31.97
C GLY A 143 22.32 -2.43 32.08
N ALA A 144 21.04 -2.79 32.21
CA ALA A 144 20.61 -4.19 32.25
C ALA A 144 21.03 -4.96 31.00
N LEU A 145 20.81 -4.39 29.81
CA LEU A 145 21.24 -5.00 28.55
C LEU A 145 22.77 -5.12 28.48
N LYS A 146 23.50 -4.06 28.82
CA LYS A 146 24.97 -4.02 28.75
C LYS A 146 25.61 -5.08 29.65
N GLU A 147 25.13 -5.22 30.89
CA GLU A 147 25.66 -6.22 31.83
C GLU A 147 25.28 -7.65 31.41
N THR A 148 24.04 -7.87 30.96
CA THR A 148 23.60 -9.20 30.49
C THR A 148 24.44 -9.68 29.31
N PHE A 149 24.70 -8.83 28.31
CA PHE A 149 25.46 -9.23 27.13
C PHE A 149 26.98 -9.21 27.31
N ARG A 150 27.50 -8.59 28.38
CA ARG A 150 28.94 -8.43 28.65
C ARG A 150 29.79 -9.69 28.46
N PRO A 151 29.33 -10.92 28.82
CA PRO A 151 30.14 -12.14 28.64
C PRO A 151 30.39 -12.52 27.18
N ILE A 152 29.53 -12.10 26.25
CA ILE A 152 29.59 -12.50 24.82
C ILE A 152 29.89 -11.29 23.94
N LEU A 153 29.41 -10.10 24.32
CA LEU A 153 29.47 -8.90 23.51
C LEU A 153 29.60 -7.64 24.40
N THR A 154 30.58 -6.79 24.09
CA THR A 154 30.69 -5.48 24.74
C THR A 154 29.78 -4.48 24.03
N ILE A 155 28.65 -4.15 24.66
CA ILE A 155 27.71 -3.13 24.21
C ILE A 155 28.01 -1.82 24.98
N GLY A 156 28.23 -0.74 24.25
CA GLY A 156 28.29 0.61 24.79
C GLY A 156 27.13 1.48 24.30
N ASP A 157 27.37 2.77 24.20
CA ASP A 157 26.41 3.71 23.62
C ASP A 157 26.68 3.90 22.13
N GLU A 158 25.62 4.25 21.41
CA GLU A 158 25.64 4.56 19.98
C GLU A 158 25.51 6.05 19.76
N GLN A 159 26.24 6.57 18.79
CA GLN A 159 26.09 7.97 18.38
C GLN A 159 26.35 8.11 16.91
N GLY A 160 25.78 9.15 16.32
CA GLY A 160 26.02 9.42 14.92
C GLY A 160 25.62 10.81 14.50
N VAL A 161 26.05 11.14 13.30
CA VAL A 161 25.71 12.38 12.61
C VAL A 161 25.04 12.01 11.30
N GLU A 162 23.94 12.69 11.00
CA GLU A 162 23.24 12.61 9.72
C GLU A 162 23.26 13.96 9.04
N MET A 163 23.63 13.98 7.77
CA MET A 163 23.50 15.14 6.90
C MET A 163 22.57 14.78 5.77
N TYR A 164 21.64 15.65 5.42
CA TYR A 164 20.79 15.44 4.26
C TYR A 164 20.68 16.68 3.40
N TYR A 165 20.47 16.44 2.10
CA TYR A 165 20.05 17.44 1.13
C TYR A 165 18.88 16.91 0.32
N LYS A 166 17.75 17.61 0.40
CA LYS A 166 16.52 17.32 -0.34
C LYS A 166 16.37 18.30 -1.49
N ALA A 167 16.60 17.82 -2.71
CA ALA A 167 16.43 18.55 -3.94
C ALA A 167 14.99 18.41 -4.47
N ALA A 168 14.26 19.51 -4.62
CA ALA A 168 12.93 19.55 -5.23
C ALA A 168 13.05 19.61 -6.76
N LEU A 169 13.36 18.47 -7.40
CA LEU A 169 13.55 18.34 -8.85
C LEU A 169 12.36 18.92 -9.65
N THR A 170 11.14 18.65 -9.18
CA THR A 170 9.91 19.29 -9.62
C THR A 170 9.02 19.55 -8.40
N PRO A 171 7.93 20.32 -8.50
CA PRO A 171 7.01 20.49 -7.36
C PRO A 171 6.48 19.16 -6.80
N TRP A 172 6.37 18.13 -7.64
CA TRP A 172 5.85 16.82 -7.27
C TRP A 172 6.93 15.75 -7.06
N LEU A 173 8.20 16.02 -7.38
CA LEU A 173 9.30 15.07 -7.26
C LEU A 173 10.42 15.66 -6.42
N ASN A 174 10.76 14.99 -5.33
CA ASN A 174 11.93 15.31 -4.53
C ASN A 174 12.88 14.13 -4.43
N LEU A 175 14.17 14.43 -4.44
CA LEU A 175 15.25 13.48 -4.19
C LEU A 175 16.00 13.95 -2.96
N THR A 176 15.97 13.15 -1.89
CA THR A 176 16.83 13.33 -0.73
C THR A 176 18.05 12.45 -0.86
N THR A 177 19.22 13.04 -0.64
CA THR A 177 20.47 12.31 -0.41
C THR A 177 20.84 12.49 1.05
N ASP A 178 21.07 11.37 1.74
CA ASP A 178 21.36 11.32 3.17
C ASP A 178 22.73 10.67 3.36
N PHE A 179 23.59 11.26 4.19
CA PHE A 179 24.88 10.70 4.56
C PHE A 179 24.98 10.61 6.08
N GLN A 180 25.24 9.41 6.59
CA GLN A 180 25.29 9.14 8.01
C GLN A 180 26.63 8.54 8.41
N ILE A 181 27.18 9.01 9.52
CA ILE A 181 28.35 8.45 10.18
C ILE A 181 27.90 7.95 11.54
N ILE A 182 27.98 6.64 11.77
CA ILE A 182 27.45 5.99 12.97
C ILE A 182 28.59 5.26 13.67
N SER A 183 28.83 5.63 14.93
CA SER A 183 29.64 4.83 15.85
C SER A 183 28.71 3.86 16.58
N PRO A 184 28.69 2.57 16.21
CA PRO A 184 27.69 1.62 16.70
C PRO A 184 27.83 1.33 18.20
N ALA A 185 26.75 0.86 18.82
CA ALA A 185 26.77 0.41 20.21
C ALA A 185 27.70 -0.78 20.43
N ILE A 186 27.80 -1.68 19.45
CA ILE A 186 28.66 -2.87 19.52
C ILE A 186 30.12 -2.44 19.34
N LYS A 187 30.93 -2.53 20.40
CA LYS A 187 32.31 -2.01 20.39
C LYS A 187 33.29 -2.77 19.51
N SER A 188 32.95 -3.99 19.09
CA SER A 188 33.74 -4.75 18.12
C SER A 188 33.48 -4.36 16.67
N ALA A 189 32.44 -3.55 16.40
CA ALA A 189 32.12 -3.08 15.06
C ALA A 189 32.78 -1.72 14.77
N ASP A 190 33.29 -1.55 13.55
CA ASP A 190 33.85 -0.29 13.09
C ASP A 190 32.76 0.77 12.84
N THR A 191 33.16 2.04 12.81
CA THR A 191 32.30 3.15 12.43
C THR A 191 31.70 2.92 11.05
N ALA A 192 30.36 2.99 10.96
CA ALA A 192 29.63 2.80 9.72
C ALA A 192 29.45 4.14 8.98
N TYR A 193 29.72 4.13 7.68
CA TYR A 193 29.45 5.24 6.77
C TYR A 193 28.34 4.82 5.81
N ILE A 194 27.21 5.50 5.86
CA ILE A 194 26.00 5.12 5.12
C ILE A 194 25.63 6.25 4.17
N LEU A 195 25.49 5.93 2.88
CA LEU A 195 24.95 6.82 1.87
C LEU A 195 23.57 6.32 1.45
N GLY A 196 22.54 7.13 1.65
CA GLY A 196 21.15 6.84 1.35
C GLY A 196 20.59 7.77 0.27
N PHE A 197 19.63 7.25 -0.50
CA PHE A 197 18.83 8.04 -1.43
C PHE A 197 17.35 7.76 -1.17
N ARG A 198 16.55 8.82 -1.07
CA ARG A 198 15.09 8.73 -0.89
C ARG A 198 14.39 9.53 -1.98
N LEU A 199 13.55 8.88 -2.76
CA LEU A 199 12.69 9.53 -3.74
C LEU A 199 11.31 9.76 -3.12
N GLY A 200 10.84 11.00 -3.09
CA GLY A 200 9.50 11.36 -2.64
C GLY A 200 8.66 11.90 -3.79
N VAL A 201 7.45 11.37 -3.93
CA VAL A 201 6.47 11.81 -4.93
C VAL A 201 5.24 12.39 -4.24
N VAL A 202 4.89 13.64 -4.56
CA VAL A 202 3.69 14.31 -4.06
C VAL A 202 2.62 14.26 -5.13
N PHE A 203 1.75 13.26 -5.04
CA PHE A 203 0.78 12.94 -6.08
C PHE A 203 -0.27 14.02 -6.35
N GLU A 204 -0.64 14.82 -5.34
CA GLU A 204 -1.59 15.93 -5.54
C GLU A 204 -1.09 16.93 -6.59
N LEU A 205 0.21 17.23 -6.55
CA LEU A 205 0.84 18.17 -7.48
C LEU A 205 1.03 17.55 -8.87
N VAL A 206 1.23 16.23 -8.97
CA VAL A 206 1.19 15.50 -10.24
C VAL A 206 -0.17 15.68 -10.91
N ALA A 207 -1.26 15.48 -10.17
CA ALA A 207 -2.62 15.59 -10.70
C ALA A 207 -2.92 17.01 -11.23
N ARG A 208 -2.54 18.06 -10.49
CA ARG A 208 -2.70 19.46 -10.94
C ARG A 208 -1.87 19.76 -12.19
N TRP A 209 -0.65 19.23 -12.26
CA TRP A 209 0.22 19.38 -13.43
C TRP A 209 -0.37 18.68 -14.67
N CYS A 210 -0.85 17.44 -14.51
CA CYS A 210 -1.55 16.71 -15.57
C CYS A 210 -2.78 17.49 -16.05
N GLN A 211 -3.66 17.95 -15.16
CA GLN A 211 -4.84 18.75 -15.52
C GLN A 211 -4.50 20.01 -16.34
N LYS A 212 -3.40 20.70 -16.02
CA LYS A 212 -2.92 21.88 -16.75
C LYS A 212 -2.46 21.55 -18.17
N ILE A 213 -1.95 20.36 -18.41
CA ILE A 213 -1.54 19.88 -19.74
C ILE A 213 -2.77 19.44 -20.54
N THR A 214 -3.70 18.71 -19.90
CA THR A 214 -4.89 18.17 -20.56
C THR A 214 -5.88 19.25 -21.01
N SER A 215 -5.87 20.43 -20.39
CA SER A 215 -6.76 21.55 -20.72
C SER A 215 -6.49 22.20 -22.09
N ARG A 216 -5.41 21.82 -22.79
CA ARG A 216 -5.05 22.32 -24.13
C ARG A 216 -5.62 21.48 -25.28
N LEU A 217 -6.31 20.37 -25.00
CA LEU A 217 -6.89 19.47 -25.99
C LEU A 217 -8.39 19.72 -26.15
N SER A 218 -8.93 19.58 -27.37
CA SER A 218 -10.37 19.77 -27.63
C SER A 218 -11.21 18.65 -26.98
N LYS A 219 -12.43 19.00 -26.53
CA LYS A 219 -13.34 18.07 -25.82
C LYS A 219 -13.62 16.78 -26.60
N GLU A 220 -13.75 16.83 -27.93
CA GLU A 220 -13.99 15.64 -28.77
C GLU A 220 -12.80 14.68 -28.82
N TYR A 221 -11.57 15.19 -28.93
CA TYR A 221 -10.36 14.36 -28.89
C TYR A 221 -10.17 13.74 -27.50
N LEU A 222 -10.48 14.49 -26.45
CA LEU A 222 -10.45 13.97 -25.08
C LEU A 222 -11.50 12.88 -24.85
N MET A 223 -12.68 12.97 -25.47
CA MET A 223 -13.76 11.99 -25.30
C MET A 223 -13.46 10.67 -26.03
N SER A 224 -13.01 10.74 -27.28
CA SER A 224 -12.61 9.57 -28.06
C SER A 224 -11.39 8.85 -27.46
N LEU A 225 -10.42 9.61 -26.95
CA LEU A 225 -9.27 9.06 -26.22
C LEU A 225 -9.69 8.40 -24.90
N LYS A 226 -10.62 9.01 -24.15
CA LYS A 226 -11.15 8.43 -22.90
C LYS A 226 -11.89 7.11 -23.13
N LEU A 227 -12.75 7.01 -24.14
CA LEU A 227 -13.52 5.79 -24.41
C LEU A 227 -12.63 4.65 -24.95
N SER A 228 -11.71 4.95 -25.85
CA SER A 228 -10.76 3.95 -26.38
C SER A 228 -9.83 3.42 -25.29
N TYR A 229 -9.38 4.31 -24.39
CA TYR A 229 -8.60 3.92 -23.22
C TYR A 229 -9.43 3.10 -22.23
N ALA A 230 -10.66 3.52 -21.90
CA ALA A 230 -11.57 2.76 -21.06
C ALA A 230 -11.88 1.37 -21.62
N PHE A 231 -12.12 1.26 -22.93
CA PHE A 231 -12.28 -0.02 -23.62
C PHE A 231 -11.06 -0.92 -23.39
N THR A 232 -9.85 -0.39 -23.58
CA THR A 232 -8.61 -1.15 -23.40
C THR A 232 -8.48 -1.66 -21.96
N ILE A 233 -8.65 -0.80 -20.97
CA ILE A 233 -8.57 -1.18 -19.56
C ILE A 233 -9.64 -2.21 -19.20
N PHE A 234 -10.90 -2.02 -19.62
CA PHE A 234 -11.96 -3.01 -19.37
C PHE A 234 -11.73 -4.34 -20.09
N PHE A 235 -11.25 -4.31 -21.33
CA PHE A 235 -10.94 -5.52 -22.09
C PHE A 235 -9.86 -6.37 -21.41
N VAL A 236 -8.89 -5.72 -20.77
CA VAL A 236 -7.81 -6.36 -20.03
C VAL A 236 -8.22 -6.80 -18.63
N THR A 237 -9.05 -6.02 -17.94
CA THR A 237 -9.40 -6.25 -16.52
C THR A 237 -10.66 -7.09 -16.32
N LEU A 238 -11.65 -6.95 -17.21
CA LEU A 238 -12.97 -7.57 -17.16
C LEU A 238 -13.29 -8.40 -18.41
N GLY A 239 -12.46 -8.32 -19.45
CA GLY A 239 -12.76 -8.88 -20.77
C GLY A 239 -12.29 -10.32 -21.00
N PRO A 240 -12.48 -10.82 -22.23
CA PRO A 240 -12.37 -12.23 -22.57
C PRO A 240 -10.95 -12.79 -22.46
N ILE A 241 -9.92 -11.94 -22.49
CA ILE A 241 -8.51 -12.36 -22.34
C ILE A 241 -8.33 -13.18 -21.05
N LYS A 242 -8.95 -12.75 -19.94
CA LYS A 242 -8.87 -13.43 -18.65
C LYS A 242 -9.95 -14.50 -18.49
N THR A 243 -11.15 -14.21 -18.98
CA THR A 243 -12.31 -15.09 -18.82
C THR A 243 -12.16 -16.41 -19.57
N ILE A 244 -11.62 -16.41 -20.79
CA ILE A 244 -11.50 -17.62 -21.62
C ILE A 244 -10.65 -18.72 -20.96
N PRO A 245 -9.38 -18.48 -20.57
CA PRO A 245 -8.57 -19.53 -19.96
C PRO A 245 -9.13 -19.98 -18.60
N GLY A 246 -9.65 -19.05 -17.79
CA GLY A 246 -10.30 -19.38 -16.52
C GLY A 246 -11.55 -20.24 -16.71
N PHE A 247 -12.35 -19.94 -17.72
CA PHE A 247 -13.54 -20.72 -18.07
C PHE A 247 -13.19 -22.13 -18.54
N VAL A 248 -12.17 -22.30 -19.38
CA VAL A 248 -11.71 -23.64 -19.81
C VAL A 248 -11.26 -24.47 -18.62
N ALA A 249 -10.52 -23.88 -17.68
CA ALA A 249 -10.04 -24.58 -16.49
C ALA A 249 -11.18 -25.14 -15.61
N ILE A 250 -12.26 -24.37 -15.43
CA ILE A 250 -13.37 -24.76 -14.54
C ILE A 250 -14.46 -25.57 -15.24
N THR A 251 -14.35 -25.78 -16.55
CA THR A 251 -15.29 -26.54 -17.38
C THR A 251 -14.66 -27.77 -18.02
N ALA A 252 -13.42 -28.12 -17.66
CA ALA A 252 -12.70 -29.26 -18.21
C ALA A 252 -13.42 -30.60 -17.98
N ASP A 253 -14.18 -30.71 -16.89
CA ASP A 253 -14.97 -31.87 -16.46
C ASP A 253 -16.44 -31.83 -16.87
N LEU A 254 -16.87 -30.81 -17.66
CA LEU A 254 -18.29 -30.62 -18.02
C LEU A 254 -18.54 -30.85 -19.51
N ASP A 255 -19.74 -31.37 -19.82
CA ASP A 255 -20.21 -31.49 -21.20
C ASP A 255 -20.45 -30.10 -21.84
N ARG A 256 -20.52 -30.06 -23.17
CA ARG A 256 -20.66 -28.80 -23.93
C ARG A 256 -21.96 -28.06 -23.61
N ALA A 257 -23.07 -28.76 -23.34
CA ALA A 257 -24.35 -28.12 -23.08
C ALA A 257 -24.35 -27.47 -21.68
N THR A 258 -23.81 -28.17 -20.67
CA THR A 258 -23.66 -27.62 -19.31
C THR A 258 -22.69 -26.45 -19.29
N SER A 259 -21.57 -26.53 -20.00
CA SER A 259 -20.61 -25.44 -20.12
C SER A 259 -21.25 -24.17 -20.69
N LYS A 260 -22.06 -24.28 -21.76
CA LYS A 260 -22.81 -23.14 -22.30
C LYS A 260 -23.81 -22.55 -21.30
N ARG A 261 -24.51 -23.40 -20.53
CA ARG A 261 -25.44 -22.96 -19.48
C ARG A 261 -24.71 -22.23 -18.35
N LEU A 262 -23.52 -22.72 -17.97
CA LEU A 262 -22.65 -22.08 -16.99
C LEU A 262 -22.14 -20.72 -17.49
N ALA A 263 -21.71 -20.62 -18.75
CA ALA A 263 -21.28 -19.35 -19.35
C ALA A 263 -22.38 -18.28 -19.31
N ILE A 264 -23.61 -18.63 -19.68
CA ILE A 264 -24.76 -17.71 -19.64
C ILE A 264 -25.03 -17.26 -18.19
N ARG A 265 -25.13 -18.20 -17.24
CA ARG A 265 -25.41 -17.86 -15.84
C ARG A 265 -24.29 -17.05 -15.19
N GLY A 266 -23.04 -17.42 -15.43
CA GLY A 266 -21.87 -16.70 -14.93
C GLY A 266 -21.83 -15.27 -15.48
N THR A 267 -22.11 -15.09 -16.77
CA THR A 267 -22.22 -13.75 -17.38
C THR A 267 -23.34 -12.95 -16.75
N LEU A 268 -24.54 -13.53 -16.55
CA LEU A 268 -25.66 -12.82 -15.91
C LEU A 268 -25.34 -12.37 -14.48
N VAL A 269 -24.69 -13.24 -13.69
CA VAL A 269 -24.24 -12.89 -12.32
C VAL A 269 -23.18 -11.80 -12.37
N ALA A 270 -22.19 -11.90 -13.25
CA ALA A 270 -21.16 -10.88 -13.42
C ALA A 270 -21.74 -9.53 -13.86
N THR A 271 -22.68 -9.53 -14.82
CA THR A 271 -23.41 -8.32 -15.23
C THR A 271 -24.13 -7.69 -14.05
N ALA A 272 -24.85 -8.48 -13.24
CA ALA A 272 -25.55 -7.97 -12.07
C ALA A 272 -24.58 -7.31 -11.07
N ILE A 273 -23.41 -7.91 -10.83
CA ILE A 273 -22.38 -7.36 -9.94
C ILE A 273 -21.79 -6.07 -10.52
N VAL A 274 -21.36 -6.08 -11.79
CA VAL A 274 -20.78 -4.91 -12.47
C VAL A 274 -21.73 -3.72 -12.45
N PHE A 275 -23.01 -3.95 -12.76
CA PHE A 275 -24.02 -2.89 -12.74
C PHE A 275 -24.38 -2.45 -11.33
N ALA A 276 -24.47 -3.37 -10.36
CA ALA A 276 -24.68 -2.99 -8.96
C ALA A 276 -23.53 -2.11 -8.45
N THR A 277 -22.28 -2.48 -8.74
CA THR A 277 -21.09 -1.68 -8.42
C THR A 277 -21.14 -0.31 -9.08
N ALA A 278 -21.45 -0.24 -10.39
CA ALA A 278 -21.57 1.02 -11.12
C ALA A 278 -22.65 1.94 -10.55
N LEU A 279 -23.83 1.38 -10.22
CA LEU A 279 -24.98 2.13 -9.72
C LEU A 279 -24.75 2.62 -8.29
N ILE A 280 -24.31 1.75 -7.38
CA ILE A 280 -24.00 2.12 -5.99
C ILE A 280 -22.99 3.28 -5.98
N PHE A 281 -21.97 3.20 -6.82
CA PHE A 281 -20.94 4.22 -6.86
C PHE A 281 -21.40 5.57 -7.41
N SER A 282 -22.22 5.55 -8.47
CA SER A 282 -22.81 6.78 -9.03
C SER A 282 -23.67 7.55 -8.02
N GLY A 283 -24.25 6.87 -7.02
CA GLY A 283 -25.09 7.47 -5.98
C GLY A 283 -24.33 7.88 -4.70
N THR A 284 -23.36 7.09 -4.24
CA THR A 284 -22.76 7.26 -2.90
C THR A 284 -21.61 8.27 -2.87
N LEU A 285 -20.87 8.46 -3.96
CA LEU A 285 -19.67 9.33 -3.95
C LEU A 285 -19.94 10.81 -3.67
N ARG A 286 -21.15 11.31 -3.90
CA ARG A 286 -21.48 12.71 -3.54
C ARG A 286 -21.46 12.96 -2.03
N SER A 287 -21.54 11.90 -1.23
CA SER A 287 -21.56 11.98 0.24
C SER A 287 -20.19 11.83 0.88
N TRP A 288 -19.18 11.35 0.14
CA TRP A 288 -17.82 11.20 0.62
C TRP A 288 -17.00 12.30 -0.07
N GLU A 289 -16.54 13.31 0.66
CA GLU A 289 -15.76 14.46 0.16
C GLU A 289 -14.36 14.08 -0.39
N VAL A 290 -14.22 12.90 -1.00
CA VAL A 290 -12.99 12.40 -1.60
C VAL A 290 -12.77 13.13 -2.92
N SER A 291 -11.65 13.84 -3.02
CA SER A 291 -11.31 14.57 -4.24
C SER A 291 -11.10 13.63 -5.43
N LEU A 292 -11.56 14.04 -6.62
CA LEU A 292 -11.33 13.35 -7.90
C LEU A 292 -9.86 12.89 -8.09
N PRO A 293 -8.83 13.70 -7.78
CA PRO A 293 -7.43 13.28 -7.82
C PRO A 293 -7.12 12.10 -6.90
N ALA A 294 -7.61 12.11 -5.66
CA ALA A 294 -7.37 11.03 -4.71
C ALA A 294 -7.95 9.70 -5.20
N MET A 295 -9.10 9.75 -5.87
CA MET A 295 -9.75 8.56 -6.39
C MET A 295 -9.09 8.02 -7.66
N GLN A 296 -8.63 8.89 -8.56
CA GLN A 296 -7.82 8.50 -9.71
C GLN A 296 -6.50 7.84 -9.27
N LEU A 297 -5.89 8.34 -8.20
CA LEU A 297 -4.70 7.73 -7.60
C LEU A 297 -5.00 6.38 -6.97
N ALA A 298 -6.04 6.27 -6.15
CA ALA A 298 -6.43 5.00 -5.54
C ALA A 298 -6.72 3.93 -6.61
N GLY A 299 -7.48 4.32 -7.66
CA GLY A 299 -7.74 3.44 -8.79
C GLY A 299 -6.48 3.09 -9.58
N GLY A 300 -5.60 4.05 -9.87
CA GLY A 300 -4.31 3.81 -10.53
C GLY A 300 -3.40 2.86 -9.73
N LEU A 301 -3.33 3.02 -8.41
CA LEU A 301 -2.58 2.13 -7.51
C LEU A 301 -3.18 0.72 -7.48
N LEU A 302 -4.51 0.58 -7.53
CA LEU A 302 -5.17 -0.73 -7.65
C LEU A 302 -4.92 -1.39 -9.01
N LEU A 303 -4.92 -0.61 -10.10
CA LEU A 303 -4.56 -1.09 -11.43
C LEU A 303 -3.10 -1.55 -11.48
N PHE A 304 -2.18 -0.76 -10.92
CA PHE A 304 -0.76 -1.09 -10.83
C PHE A 304 -0.51 -2.34 -9.97
N SER A 305 -1.10 -2.41 -8.78
CA SER A 305 -1.03 -3.58 -7.90
C SER A 305 -1.57 -4.85 -8.59
N GLY A 306 -2.67 -4.71 -9.32
CA GLY A 306 -3.23 -5.77 -10.16
C GLY A 306 -2.30 -6.24 -11.28
N ALA A 307 -1.61 -5.31 -11.93
CA ALA A 307 -0.60 -5.61 -12.94
C ALA A 307 0.60 -6.36 -12.34
N CYS A 308 1.15 -5.86 -11.22
CA CYS A 308 2.24 -6.54 -10.49
C CYS A 308 1.86 -7.95 -10.03
N ALA A 309 0.66 -8.13 -9.49
CA ALA A 309 0.17 -9.45 -9.07
C ALA A 309 0.04 -10.43 -10.24
N SER A 310 -0.38 -9.92 -11.41
CA SER A 310 -0.52 -10.73 -12.64
C SER A 310 0.84 -11.13 -13.22
N LEU A 311 1.84 -10.24 -13.14
CA LEU A 311 3.22 -10.55 -13.54
C LEU A 311 3.88 -11.58 -12.60
N ASN A 312 3.67 -11.45 -11.29
CA ASN A 312 4.32 -12.32 -10.29
C ASN A 312 3.75 -13.74 -10.24
N LYS A 313 2.44 -13.92 -10.46
CA LYS A 313 1.81 -15.25 -10.31
C LYS A 313 1.90 -16.11 -11.57
N GLY A 314 2.01 -15.51 -12.76
CA GLY A 314 1.84 -16.23 -14.02
C GLY A 314 0.44 -16.86 -14.14
N PHE A 315 -0.01 -17.17 -15.35
CA PHE A 315 -1.21 -17.99 -15.50
C PHE A 315 -0.84 -19.44 -15.14
N THR A 316 -1.32 -19.95 -14.01
CA THR A 316 -1.14 -21.35 -13.66
C THR A 316 -1.86 -22.22 -14.70
N LEU A 317 -1.11 -23.11 -15.34
CA LEU A 317 -1.66 -24.12 -16.23
C LEU A 317 -2.73 -24.92 -15.48
N PRO A 318 -3.87 -25.23 -16.13
CA PRO A 318 -4.72 -26.31 -15.66
C PRO A 318 -3.87 -27.59 -15.57
N PRO A 319 -4.15 -28.49 -14.61
CA PRO A 319 -3.54 -29.81 -14.61
C PRO A 319 -3.71 -30.43 -15.99
N GLU A 320 -2.61 -31.01 -16.50
CA GLU A 320 -2.54 -31.75 -17.75
C GLU A 320 -3.78 -32.65 -17.87
N GLN A 321 -4.44 -32.62 -19.04
CA GLN A 321 -5.62 -33.44 -19.29
C GLN A 321 -5.25 -34.89 -18.97
N ALA A 322 -5.79 -35.43 -17.88
CA ALA A 322 -5.72 -36.85 -17.59
C ALA A 322 -6.46 -37.56 -18.73
N THR A 323 -5.68 -38.10 -19.67
CA THR A 323 -6.18 -38.84 -20.83
C THR A 323 -6.84 -40.17 -20.47
N ASP A 324 -6.92 -40.53 -19.18
CA ASP A 324 -7.44 -41.82 -18.70
C ASP A 324 -8.40 -41.69 -17.49
N ALA A 325 -9.18 -40.60 -17.40
CA ALA A 325 -10.21 -40.48 -16.37
C ALA A 325 -11.47 -41.30 -16.73
N PRO A 326 -12.01 -42.15 -15.81
CA PRO A 326 -13.25 -42.89 -16.03
C PRO A 326 -14.42 -41.97 -16.39
N GLU A 327 -15.38 -42.46 -17.19
CA GLU A 327 -16.62 -41.73 -17.47
C GLU A 327 -17.26 -41.22 -16.17
N PRO A 328 -17.58 -39.92 -16.06
CA PRO A 328 -18.21 -39.38 -14.87
C PRO A 328 -19.55 -40.08 -14.61
N PRO A 329 -19.91 -40.36 -13.35
CA PRO A 329 -21.23 -40.90 -13.02
C PRO A 329 -22.33 -40.00 -13.57
N GLU A 330 -23.44 -40.59 -14.04
CA GLU A 330 -24.62 -39.83 -14.49
C GLU A 330 -25.17 -38.96 -13.35
N LEU A 331 -24.78 -37.68 -13.35
CA LEU A 331 -25.22 -36.70 -12.36
C LEU A 331 -26.71 -36.40 -12.55
N SER A 332 -27.47 -36.34 -11.45
CA SER A 332 -28.86 -35.94 -11.52
C SER A 332 -28.99 -34.47 -11.98
N ALA A 333 -30.12 -34.13 -12.62
CA ALA A 333 -30.38 -32.76 -13.07
C ALA A 333 -30.30 -31.71 -11.92
N ARG A 334 -30.58 -32.13 -10.68
CA ARG A 334 -30.53 -31.29 -9.48
C ARG A 334 -29.08 -31.02 -9.04
N GLU A 335 -28.22 -32.02 -9.08
CA GLU A 335 -26.79 -31.89 -8.76
C GLU A 335 -26.08 -31.02 -9.79
N LEU A 336 -26.36 -31.24 -11.07
CA LEU A 336 -25.83 -30.43 -12.17
C LEU A 336 -26.23 -28.95 -12.02
N ASN A 337 -27.48 -28.68 -11.67
CA ASN A 337 -27.96 -27.32 -11.43
C ASN A 337 -27.24 -26.65 -10.25
N ASN A 338 -26.92 -27.40 -9.20
CA ASN A 338 -26.18 -26.89 -8.04
C ASN A 338 -24.71 -26.59 -8.38
N ILE A 339 -24.05 -27.47 -9.15
CA ILE A 339 -22.69 -27.26 -9.65
C ILE A 339 -22.65 -25.96 -10.49
N VAL A 340 -23.58 -25.83 -11.44
CA VAL A 340 -23.68 -24.63 -12.28
C VAL A 340 -23.92 -23.38 -11.43
N LYS A 341 -24.80 -23.41 -10.43
CA LYS A 341 -25.05 -22.26 -9.54
C LYS A 341 -23.81 -21.86 -8.76
N ARG A 342 -23.11 -22.83 -8.15
CA ARG A 342 -21.89 -22.57 -7.37
C ARG A 342 -20.79 -22.01 -8.25
N ARG A 343 -20.46 -22.70 -9.35
CA ARG A 343 -19.41 -22.29 -10.29
C ARG A 343 -19.71 -20.96 -10.98
N ALA A 344 -20.98 -20.66 -11.25
CA ALA A 344 -21.39 -19.38 -11.84
C ALA A 344 -21.08 -18.20 -10.91
N LEU A 345 -21.32 -18.35 -9.60
CA LEU A 345 -20.98 -17.33 -8.62
C LEU A 345 -19.47 -17.29 -8.36
N SER A 346 -18.87 -18.44 -8.03
CA SER A 346 -17.44 -18.59 -7.77
C SER A 346 -16.89 -19.91 -8.32
N PRO A 347 -15.81 -19.88 -9.12
CA PRO A 347 -14.96 -18.70 -9.35
C PRO A 347 -15.35 -17.86 -10.58
N LEU A 348 -16.41 -18.22 -11.36
CA LEU A 348 -16.63 -17.62 -12.69
C LEU A 348 -17.01 -16.13 -12.65
N ALA A 349 -18.10 -15.76 -11.98
CA ALA A 349 -18.44 -14.34 -11.86
C ALA A 349 -17.43 -13.60 -10.99
N VAL A 350 -17.07 -14.17 -9.83
CA VAL A 350 -16.03 -13.65 -8.93
C VAL A 350 -15.07 -14.78 -8.56
N PRO A 351 -13.75 -14.63 -8.72
CA PRO A 351 -13.04 -13.43 -9.16
C PRO A 351 -12.71 -13.39 -10.67
N THR A 352 -13.20 -14.33 -11.49
CA THR A 352 -12.69 -14.48 -12.88
C THR A 352 -13.14 -13.34 -13.79
N ILE A 353 -14.45 -13.11 -13.94
CA ILE A 353 -14.97 -12.01 -14.77
C ILE A 353 -14.85 -10.68 -14.01
N VAL A 354 -15.37 -10.63 -12.79
CA VAL A 354 -15.32 -9.45 -11.94
C VAL A 354 -14.13 -9.57 -11.00
N THR A 355 -13.05 -8.89 -11.38
CA THR A 355 -11.83 -8.80 -10.57
C THR A 355 -11.87 -7.56 -9.68
N PRO A 356 -11.16 -7.54 -8.53
CA PRO A 356 -11.01 -6.32 -7.72
C PRO A 356 -10.46 -5.14 -8.54
N VAL A 357 -9.56 -5.44 -9.47
CA VAL A 357 -8.94 -4.48 -10.40
C VAL A 357 -9.97 -3.95 -11.40
N GLY A 358 -10.83 -4.81 -11.94
CA GLY A 358 -11.91 -4.42 -12.84
C GLY A 358 -12.99 -3.59 -12.14
N ILE A 359 -13.28 -3.88 -10.86
CA ILE A 359 -14.12 -3.00 -10.02
C ILE A 359 -13.49 -1.62 -9.95
N ALA A 360 -12.21 -1.50 -9.57
CA ALA A 360 -11.51 -0.23 -9.50
C ALA A 360 -11.53 0.55 -10.83
N ALA A 361 -11.36 -0.14 -11.96
CA ALA A 361 -11.47 0.47 -13.28
C ALA A 361 -12.87 1.09 -13.51
N ILE A 362 -13.95 0.37 -13.17
CA ILE A 362 -15.32 0.87 -13.29
C ILE A 362 -15.48 2.17 -12.48
N LEU A 363 -14.97 2.18 -11.25
CA LEU A 363 -15.02 3.34 -10.36
C LEU A 363 -14.34 4.56 -10.99
N VAL A 364 -13.10 4.40 -11.44
CA VAL A 364 -12.30 5.49 -12.03
C VAL A 364 -12.96 6.07 -13.28
N PHE A 365 -13.43 5.21 -14.19
CA PHE A 365 -13.97 5.68 -15.47
C PHE A 365 -15.36 6.31 -15.34
N LEU A 366 -16.21 5.80 -14.44
CA LEU A 366 -17.48 6.45 -14.13
C LEU A 366 -17.27 7.82 -13.51
N GLU A 367 -16.27 7.97 -12.65
CA GLU A 367 -15.94 9.26 -12.09
C GLU A 367 -15.41 10.23 -13.15
N ILE A 368 -14.48 9.80 -14.01
CA ILE A 368 -13.96 10.64 -15.10
C ILE A 368 -15.09 11.11 -16.02
N ALA A 369 -16.17 10.33 -16.12
CA ALA A 369 -17.38 10.64 -16.87
C ALA A 369 -18.42 11.47 -16.10
N ASN A 370 -18.26 11.72 -14.79
CA ASN A 370 -19.26 12.22 -13.81
C ASN A 370 -19.77 13.67 -14.04
N ALA A 371 -19.69 14.19 -15.25
CA ALA A 371 -20.31 15.46 -15.65
C ALA A 371 -20.87 15.43 -17.09
N ASP A 372 -20.75 14.29 -17.78
CA ASP A 372 -21.13 14.13 -19.18
C ASP A 372 -21.99 12.86 -19.34
N LEU A 373 -23.26 13.08 -19.69
CA LEU A 373 -24.23 12.00 -19.88
C LEU A 373 -23.80 11.05 -21.01
N PHE A 374 -23.25 11.57 -22.11
CA PHE A 374 -22.81 10.75 -23.24
C PHE A 374 -21.57 9.92 -22.87
N ALA A 375 -20.64 10.49 -22.10
CA ALA A 375 -19.48 9.73 -21.60
C ALA A 375 -19.93 8.61 -20.67
N THR A 376 -20.86 8.91 -19.76
CA THR A 376 -21.40 7.95 -18.80
C THR A 376 -22.13 6.81 -19.52
N LEU A 377 -23.02 7.12 -20.46
CA LEU A 377 -23.69 6.13 -21.31
C LEU A 377 -22.68 5.31 -22.13
N GLY A 378 -21.60 5.94 -22.60
CA GLY A 378 -20.49 5.26 -23.28
C GLY A 378 -19.81 4.21 -22.39
N ILE A 379 -19.53 4.52 -21.12
CA ILE A 379 -18.96 3.57 -20.15
C ILE A 379 -19.93 2.41 -19.90
N TYR A 380 -21.22 2.67 -19.66
CA TYR A 380 -22.21 1.60 -19.51
C TYR A 380 -22.31 0.72 -20.77
N GLY A 381 -22.26 1.32 -21.96
CA GLY A 381 -22.20 0.61 -23.23
C GLY A 381 -20.98 -0.29 -23.35
N LEU A 382 -19.80 0.18 -22.93
CA LEU A 382 -18.57 -0.62 -22.88
C LEU A 382 -18.68 -1.80 -21.90
N LEU A 383 -19.31 -1.62 -20.74
CA LEU A 383 -19.52 -2.71 -19.78
C LEU A 383 -20.44 -3.79 -20.36
N ILE A 384 -21.52 -3.41 -21.04
CA ILE A 384 -22.40 -4.36 -21.76
C ILE A 384 -21.60 -5.08 -22.85
N LEU A 385 -20.82 -4.33 -23.63
CA LEU A 385 -19.97 -4.90 -24.67
C LEU A 385 -18.99 -5.94 -24.08
N MET A 386 -18.36 -5.66 -22.94
CA MET A 386 -17.48 -6.63 -22.27
C MET A 386 -18.23 -7.90 -21.84
N MET A 387 -19.45 -7.78 -21.31
CA MET A 387 -20.25 -8.95 -20.94
C MET A 387 -20.63 -9.80 -22.16
N VAL A 388 -20.97 -9.16 -23.28
CA VAL A 388 -21.23 -9.85 -24.55
C VAL A 388 -19.97 -10.54 -25.06
N LEU A 389 -18.82 -9.85 -25.06
CA LEU A 389 -17.54 -10.41 -25.50
C LEU A 389 -17.09 -11.59 -24.62
N ASN A 390 -17.31 -11.52 -23.30
CA ASN A 390 -17.05 -12.64 -22.39
C ASN A 390 -17.93 -13.84 -22.73
N LEU A 391 -19.23 -13.64 -22.95
CA LEU A 391 -20.14 -14.73 -23.29
C LEU A 391 -19.75 -15.40 -24.61
N VAL A 392 -19.49 -14.61 -25.65
CA VAL A 392 -19.02 -15.10 -26.95
C VAL A 392 -17.67 -15.82 -26.79
N GLY A 393 -16.73 -15.23 -26.08
CA GLY A 393 -15.43 -15.83 -25.78
C GLY A 393 -15.55 -17.19 -25.09
N MET A 394 -16.45 -17.31 -24.11
CA MET A 394 -16.71 -18.58 -23.42
C MET A 394 -17.36 -19.63 -24.33
N TRP A 395 -18.27 -19.24 -25.23
CA TRP A 395 -18.86 -20.17 -26.20
C TRP A 395 -17.85 -20.73 -27.20
N PHE A 396 -16.83 -19.93 -27.55
CA PHE A 396 -15.75 -20.32 -28.45
C PHE A 396 -14.44 -20.64 -27.69
N ALA A 397 -14.48 -20.88 -26.38
CA ALA A 397 -13.27 -21.01 -25.58
C ALA A 397 -12.37 -22.17 -26.03
N GLN A 398 -12.96 -23.33 -26.33
CA GLN A 398 -12.21 -24.51 -26.83
C GLN A 398 -11.51 -24.26 -28.18
N PRO A 399 -12.18 -23.78 -29.24
CA PRO A 399 -11.49 -23.49 -30.51
C PRO A 399 -10.47 -22.36 -30.38
N ILE A 400 -10.75 -21.32 -29.57
CA ILE A 400 -9.80 -20.22 -29.38
C ILE A 400 -8.53 -20.73 -28.68
N VAL A 401 -8.63 -21.51 -27.60
CA VAL A 401 -7.45 -22.06 -26.90
C VAL A 401 -6.67 -23.03 -27.78
N ARG A 402 -7.34 -23.84 -28.61
CA ARG A 402 -6.67 -24.73 -29.57
C ARG A 402 -5.91 -23.98 -30.66
N PHE A 403 -6.44 -22.85 -31.12
CA PHE A 403 -5.82 -22.05 -32.18
C PHE A 403 -4.69 -21.15 -31.67
N VAL A 404 -4.93 -20.48 -30.54
CA VAL A 404 -3.97 -19.52 -29.96
C VAL A 404 -2.88 -20.25 -29.17
N GLY A 405 -3.19 -21.36 -28.50
CA GLY A 405 -2.26 -22.04 -27.59
C GLY A 405 -2.16 -21.34 -26.22
N PHE A 406 -2.12 -22.11 -25.14
CA PHE A 406 -2.11 -21.59 -23.77
C PHE A 406 -0.91 -20.66 -23.46
N PRO A 407 0.33 -20.94 -23.92
CA PRO A 407 1.48 -20.05 -23.68
C PRO A 407 1.32 -18.65 -24.31
N ASN A 408 0.63 -18.55 -25.45
CA ASN A 408 0.44 -17.27 -26.15
C ASN A 408 -0.56 -16.36 -25.42
N PHE A 409 -1.56 -16.94 -24.74
CA PHE A 409 -2.44 -16.17 -23.85
C PHE A 409 -1.69 -15.52 -22.69
N GLN A 410 -0.65 -16.19 -22.19
CA GLN A 410 0.19 -15.66 -21.12
C GLN A 410 1.01 -14.45 -21.58
N VAL A 411 1.62 -14.53 -22.77
CA VAL A 411 2.38 -13.42 -23.37
C VAL A 411 1.47 -12.23 -23.65
N ILE A 412 0.29 -12.46 -24.23
CA ILE A 412 -0.72 -11.42 -24.47
C ILE A 412 -1.14 -10.78 -23.14
N GLY A 413 -1.37 -11.59 -22.10
CA GLY A 413 -1.69 -11.13 -20.76
C GLY A 413 -0.61 -10.23 -20.15
N TRP A 414 0.68 -10.54 -20.36
CA TRP A 414 1.80 -9.70 -19.91
C TRP A 414 1.87 -8.36 -20.65
N ILE A 415 1.76 -8.37 -21.98
CA ILE A 415 1.76 -7.15 -22.80
C ILE A 415 0.66 -6.20 -22.30
N PHE A 416 -0.56 -6.71 -22.12
CA PHE A 416 -1.67 -5.91 -21.64
C PHE A 416 -1.55 -5.48 -20.18
N SER A 417 -0.92 -6.28 -19.32
CA SER A 417 -0.64 -5.89 -17.93
C SER A 417 0.33 -4.71 -17.86
N VAL A 418 1.34 -4.67 -18.74
CA VAL A 418 2.24 -3.53 -18.88
C VAL A 418 1.50 -2.30 -19.43
N LEU A 419 0.64 -2.49 -20.44
CA LEU A 419 -0.20 -1.40 -20.97
C LEU A 419 -1.20 -0.84 -19.95
N GLN A 420 -1.62 -1.63 -18.96
CA GLN A 420 -2.50 -1.19 -17.88
C GLN A 420 -1.77 -0.39 -16.78
N ALA A 421 -0.44 -0.51 -16.72
CA ALA A 421 0.39 0.13 -15.69
C ALA A 421 0.96 1.49 -16.12
N GLY A 422 0.97 1.80 -17.43
CA GLY A 422 1.38 3.09 -18.00
C GLY A 422 0.18 3.98 -18.27
#